data_AF-A0A378QDN5-F1
#
_entry.id   AF-A0A378QDN5-F1
#
_cell.length_a   1.000
_cell.length_b   1.000
_cell.length_c   1.000
_cell.angle_alpha   90.00
_cell.angle_beta   90.00
_cell.angle_gamma   90.00
#
_symmetry.space_group_name_H-M   'P 1'
#
loop_
_entity.id
_entity.type
_entity.pdbx_description
1 polymer ?
#
loop_
_entity_poly.entity_id
_entity_poly.type
_entity_poly.pdbx_seq_one_letter_code
_entity_poly.pdbx_strand_id
1 'polypeptide(L)'
;MTGLKVWDRQGNLLTDITGRYPKLAHSLTISERTNQTVSYTPPNGTELLVVPIYLGRNDESVQTNTATDEDDDDAYTYNLWRVNITKTKDGFTITTYNHHHKIVPIKIYWGYL
;
A
#
# COMPACT_ATOMS: atom_id res chain seq x y z
N MET A 1 23.93 6.98 18.07
CA MET A 1 22.70 6.63 17.33
C MET A 1 21.69 6.14 18.35
N THR A 2 20.60 6.87 18.58
CA THR A 2 19.53 6.50 19.52
C THR A 2 18.36 5.93 18.73
N GLY A 3 18.20 4.60 18.76
CA GLY A 3 17.11 3.90 18.08
C GLY A 3 15.75 4.17 18.75
N LEU A 4 14.67 4.01 17.98
CA LEU A 4 13.30 4.08 18.49
C LEU A 4 13.05 2.80 19.29
N LYS A 5 12.56 2.95 20.51
CA LYS A 5 12.15 1.83 21.34
C LYS A 5 10.66 1.56 21.11
N VAL A 6 10.27 0.29 21.05
CA VAL A 6 8.87 -0.12 20.89
C VAL A 6 8.45 -0.84 22.17
N TRP A 7 7.37 -0.37 22.76
CA TRP A 7 6.81 -0.93 23.99
C TRP A 7 5.44 -1.55 23.73
N ASP A 8 5.06 -2.53 24.53
CA ASP A 8 3.68 -3.00 24.59
C ASP A 8 2.79 -1.98 25.33
N ARG A 9 1.49 -2.26 25.37
CA ARG A 9 0.50 -1.40 26.03
C ARG A 9 0.66 -1.36 27.56
N GLN A 10 1.39 -2.32 28.13
CA GLN A 10 1.69 -2.45 29.55
C GLN A 10 3.01 -1.77 29.93
N GLY A 11 3.73 -1.18 28.97
CA GLY A 11 4.98 -0.45 29.18
C GLY A 11 6.24 -1.34 29.16
N ASN A 12 6.12 -2.61 28.79
CA ASN A 12 7.29 -3.48 28.62
C ASN A 12 7.96 -3.21 27.28
N LEU A 13 9.28 -3.16 27.26
CA LEU A 13 10.05 -3.03 26.02
C LEU A 13 9.93 -4.33 25.22
N LEU A 14 9.35 -4.25 24.02
CA LEU A 14 9.23 -5.39 23.12
C LEU A 14 10.49 -5.55 22.26
N THR A 15 11.01 -4.43 21.75
CA THR A 15 12.24 -4.42 20.95
C THR A 15 12.80 -3.00 20.83
N ASP A 16 14.10 -2.91 20.61
CA ASP A 16 14.75 -1.68 20.17
C ASP A 16 14.89 -1.76 18.64
N ILE A 17 14.34 -0.78 17.91
CA ILE A 17 14.62 -0.62 16.48
C ILE A 17 16.04 -0.01 16.38
N THR A 18 17.05 -0.87 16.55
CA THR A 18 18.44 -0.54 16.27
C THR A 18 18.74 -0.85 14.81
N GLY A 19 18.29 0.01 13.91
CA GLY A 19 18.48 -0.17 12.47
C GLY A 19 18.16 1.10 11.71
N ARG A 20 18.80 1.28 10.55
CA ARG A 20 18.60 2.43 9.65
C ARG A 20 17.10 2.69 9.48
N TYR A 21 16.67 3.92 9.68
CA TYR A 21 15.28 4.28 9.41
C TYR A 21 15.04 4.24 7.89
N PRO A 22 13.93 3.64 7.42
CA PRO A 22 13.59 3.70 6.01
C PRO A 22 13.44 5.17 5.60
N LYS A 23 14.25 5.58 4.63
CA LYS A 23 14.22 6.94 4.08
C LYS A 23 13.34 6.96 2.85
N LEU A 24 12.07 7.31 3.03
CA LEU A 24 11.17 7.59 1.91
C LEU A 24 11.59 8.93 1.27
N ALA A 25 12.08 8.87 0.04
CA ALA A 25 12.66 10.02 -0.65
C ALA A 25 11.68 10.66 -1.64
N HIS A 26 10.77 9.86 -2.20
CA HIS A 26 9.89 10.30 -3.27
C HIS A 26 8.51 9.66 -3.16
N SER A 27 7.54 10.28 -3.85
CA SER A 27 6.20 9.72 -3.97
C SER A 27 5.54 10.07 -5.30
N LEU A 28 4.58 9.25 -5.70
CA LEU A 28 3.75 9.43 -6.89
C LEU A 28 2.32 9.05 -6.57
N THR A 29 1.36 9.86 -7.02
CA THR A 29 -0.06 9.51 -6.94
C THR A 29 -0.51 8.95 -8.28
N ILE A 30 -1.16 7.80 -8.25
CA ILE A 30 -1.73 7.13 -9.41
C ILE A 30 -3.24 7.17 -9.25
N SER A 31 -3.90 7.93 -10.12
CA SER A 31 -5.36 8.05 -10.18
C SER A 31 -5.97 7.35 -11.40
N GLU A 32 -5.13 6.88 -12.32
CA GLU A 32 -5.52 6.25 -13.57
C GLU A 32 -4.69 5.00 -13.83
N ARG A 33 -5.13 4.17 -14.79
CA ARG A 33 -4.39 2.97 -15.17
C ARG A 33 -3.03 3.37 -15.74
N THR A 34 -1.99 2.72 -15.26
CA THR A 34 -0.63 2.97 -15.72
C THR A 34 0.20 1.70 -15.80
N ASN A 35 1.09 1.72 -16.77
CA ASN A 35 2.24 0.85 -16.83
C ASN A 35 3.46 1.76 -17.00
N GLN A 36 4.14 2.05 -15.90
CA GLN A 36 5.24 3.00 -15.86
C GLN A 36 6.44 2.42 -15.15
N THR A 37 7.63 2.75 -15.63
CA THR A 37 8.89 2.44 -14.99
C THR A 37 9.43 3.68 -14.31
N VAL A 38 9.79 3.54 -13.04
CA VAL A 38 10.45 4.58 -12.25
C VAL A 38 11.91 4.19 -12.10
N SER A 39 12.80 5.01 -12.64
CA SER A 39 14.25 4.85 -12.45
C SER A 39 14.65 5.44 -11.10
N TYR A 40 15.19 4.58 -10.23
CA TYR A 40 15.67 5.01 -8.91
C TYR A 40 16.72 4.03 -8.40
N THR A 41 17.94 4.53 -8.22
CA THR A 41 19.04 3.75 -7.64
C THR A 41 19.22 4.15 -6.18
N PRO A 42 18.97 3.25 -5.21
CA PRO A 42 19.23 3.54 -3.81
C PRO A 42 20.75 3.67 -3.57
N PRO A 43 21.20 4.43 -2.55
CA PRO A 43 22.63 4.55 -2.24
C PRO A 43 23.34 3.21 -2.05
N ASN A 44 24.65 3.16 -2.31
CA ASN A 44 25.43 1.92 -2.17
C ASN A 44 25.28 1.31 -0.76
N GLY A 45 25.01 0.00 -0.71
CA GLY A 45 24.81 -0.74 0.53
C GLY A 45 23.48 -0.45 1.23
N THR A 46 22.45 -0.06 0.47
CA THR A 46 21.06 0.08 0.93
C THR A 46 20.11 -0.70 0.03
N GLU A 47 18.95 -1.10 0.54
CA GLU A 47 17.93 -1.81 -0.23
C GLU A 47 16.81 -0.86 -0.67
N LEU A 48 16.35 -0.98 -1.93
CA LEU A 48 15.18 -0.26 -2.44
C LEU A 48 13.91 -0.65 -1.68
N LEU A 49 13.21 0.34 -1.11
CA LEU A 49 11.89 0.19 -0.52
C LEU A 49 10.84 0.87 -1.39
N VAL A 50 9.72 0.18 -1.66
CA VAL A 50 8.55 0.75 -2.37
C VAL A 50 7.29 0.36 -1.61
N VAL A 51 6.46 1.34 -1.27
CA VAL A 51 5.26 1.16 -0.41
C VAL A 51 4.05 1.79 -1.09
N PRO A 52 3.04 0.99 -1.50
CA PRO A 52 1.76 1.51 -1.96
C PRO A 52 0.81 1.82 -0.80
N ILE A 53 0.15 2.98 -0.85
CA ILE A 53 -0.90 3.38 0.09
C ILE A 53 -2.17 3.73 -0.70
N TYR A 54 -3.26 3.00 -0.45
CA TYR A 54 -4.56 3.28 -1.03
C TYR A 54 -5.20 4.47 -0.31
N LEU A 55 -5.56 5.52 -1.06
CA LEU A 55 -6.08 6.77 -0.49
C LEU A 55 -7.60 6.77 -0.24
N GLY A 56 -8.21 5.60 -0.34
CA GLY A 56 -9.63 5.41 -0.08
C GLY A 56 -9.99 3.93 -0.07
N ARG A 57 -11.20 3.66 0.37
CA ARG A 57 -11.83 2.35 0.25
C ARG A 57 -12.85 2.42 -0.88
N ASN A 58 -12.92 1.35 -1.67
CA ASN A 58 -13.95 1.20 -2.69
C ASN A 58 -14.92 0.11 -2.22
N ASP A 59 -15.69 0.46 -1.20
CA ASP A 59 -16.75 -0.40 -0.69
C ASP A 59 -17.98 -0.17 -1.59
N GLU A 60 -18.38 -1.17 -2.38
CA GLU A 60 -19.70 -1.18 -3.02
C GLU A 60 -20.62 -1.97 -2.09
N SER A 61 -21.55 -1.28 -1.43
CA SER A 61 -22.66 -1.93 -0.74
C SER A 61 -23.65 -2.41 -1.79
N VAL A 62 -23.73 -3.73 -2.00
CA VAL A 62 -24.83 -4.31 -2.80
C VAL A 62 -25.97 -4.56 -1.83
N GLN A 63 -26.95 -3.65 -1.80
CA GLN A 63 -28.17 -3.88 -1.05
C GLN A 63 -28.97 -4.98 -1.79
N THR A 64 -29.18 -6.13 -1.14
CA THR A 64 -30.06 -7.17 -1.66
C THR A 64 -31.50 -6.66 -1.56
N ASN A 65 -32.19 -6.50 -2.69
CA ASN A 65 -33.55 -5.93 -2.75
C ASN A 65 -34.66 -6.87 -2.23
N THR A 66 -34.37 -7.76 -1.29
CA THR A 66 -35.36 -8.67 -0.72
C THR A 66 -35.07 -8.88 0.77
N ALA A 67 -35.59 -7.96 1.59
CA ALA A 67 -35.88 -8.26 2.97
C ALA A 67 -37.10 -9.21 2.98
N THR A 68 -36.85 -10.50 3.19
CA THR A 68 -37.85 -11.41 3.77
C THR A 68 -37.58 -11.43 5.27
N ASP A 69 -38.65 -11.39 6.09
CA ASP A 69 -38.67 -11.17 7.55
C ASP A 69 -37.72 -12.05 8.41
N GLU A 70 -36.90 -12.92 7.83
CA GLU A 70 -36.09 -13.89 8.55
C GLU A 70 -34.56 -13.79 8.36
N ASP A 71 -33.98 -13.06 7.39
CA ASP A 71 -32.51 -12.90 7.32
C ASP A 71 -32.09 -11.62 6.56
N ASP A 72 -31.53 -10.63 7.28
CA ASP A 72 -30.84 -9.46 6.72
C ASP A 72 -29.35 -9.77 6.54
N ASP A 73 -29.00 -10.55 5.52
CA ASP A 73 -27.59 -10.80 5.17
C ASP A 73 -27.08 -9.69 4.23
N ASP A 74 -26.54 -8.61 4.80
CA ASP A 74 -25.77 -7.62 4.07
C ASP A 74 -24.47 -8.24 3.52
N ALA A 75 -24.39 -8.42 2.20
CA ALA A 75 -23.19 -8.89 1.52
C ALA A 75 -22.29 -7.72 1.07
N TYR A 76 -21.10 -7.62 1.66
CA TYR A 76 -20.09 -6.63 1.27
C TYR A 76 -19.08 -7.25 0.29
N THR A 77 -19.02 -6.71 -0.94
CA THR A 77 -17.99 -7.10 -1.92
C THR A 77 -16.93 -6.00 -2.04
N TYR A 78 -15.67 -6.38 -1.82
CA TYR A 78 -14.53 -5.45 -1.90
C TYR A 78 -13.91 -5.47 -3.31
N ASN A 79 -14.28 -4.50 -4.15
CA ASN A 79 -13.73 -4.33 -5.50
C ASN A 79 -12.47 -3.44 -5.46
N LEU A 80 -11.33 -4.03 -5.10
CA LEU A 80 -10.05 -3.33 -5.04
C LEU A 80 -9.34 -3.33 -6.39
N TRP A 81 -9.05 -2.15 -6.91
CA TRP A 81 -8.02 -2.00 -7.94
C TRP A 81 -6.67 -2.43 -7.37
N ARG A 82 -5.80 -3.02 -8.20
CA ARG A 82 -4.54 -3.61 -7.72
C ARG A 82 -3.36 -2.93 -8.38
N VAL A 83 -2.35 -2.61 -7.57
CA VAL A 83 -1.01 -2.26 -8.07
C VAL A 83 -0.06 -3.43 -7.90
N ASN A 84 0.63 -3.79 -8.97
CA ASN A 84 1.78 -4.68 -8.93
C ASN A 84 3.04 -3.84 -9.07
N ILE A 85 4.01 -4.10 -8.20
CA ILE A 85 5.30 -3.43 -8.19
C ILE A 85 6.37 -4.51 -8.40
N THR A 86 7.11 -4.38 -9.49
CA THR A 86 8.21 -5.28 -9.80
C THR A 86 9.51 -4.50 -9.66
N LYS A 87 10.33 -4.84 -8.65
CA LYS A 87 11.66 -4.25 -8.50
C LYS A 87 12.56 -4.71 -9.66
N THR A 88 13.35 -3.80 -10.22
CA THR A 88 14.32 -4.07 -11.27
C THR A 88 15.71 -3.62 -10.81
N LYS A 89 16.74 -3.90 -11.61
CA LYS A 89 18.12 -3.46 -11.30
C LYS A 89 18.23 -1.94 -11.15
N ASP A 90 17.45 -1.20 -11.95
CA ASP A 90 17.56 0.26 -12.09
C ASP A 90 16.37 1.01 -11.47
N GLY A 91 15.55 0.33 -10.67
CA GLY A 91 14.40 0.92 -9.99
C GLY A 91 13.24 -0.05 -9.85
N PHE A 92 12.07 0.32 -10.36
CA PHE A 92 10.87 -0.52 -10.29
C PHE A 92 9.85 -0.16 -11.36
N THR A 93 9.04 -1.16 -11.74
CA THR A 93 7.90 -0.98 -12.64
C THR A 93 6.61 -1.06 -11.83
N ILE A 94 5.69 -0.15 -12.14
CA ILE A 94 4.35 -0.11 -11.58
C ILE A 94 3.37 -0.50 -12.68
N THR A 95 2.61 -1.56 -12.45
CA THR A 95 1.53 -1.98 -13.33
C THR A 95 0.23 -2.07 -12.54
N THR A 96 -0.78 -1.34 -12.97
CA THR A 96 -2.11 -1.36 -12.35
C THR A 96 -3.03 -2.29 -13.13
N TYR A 97 -3.74 -3.18 -12.43
CA TYR A 97 -4.71 -4.12 -13.01
C TYR A 97 -6.11 -3.81 -12.51
N ASN A 98 -7.11 -4.14 -13.33
CA ASN A 98 -8.50 -3.94 -12.96
C ASN A 98 -9.41 -5.07 -13.47
N HIS A 99 -10.36 -5.49 -12.64
CA HIS A 99 -11.54 -6.24 -13.05
C HIS A 99 -12.86 -5.42 -13.03
N HIS A 100 -13.00 -4.29 -12.28
CA HIS A 100 -14.24 -3.49 -12.21
C HIS A 100 -14.09 -1.96 -11.98
N HIS A 101 -15.17 -1.22 -12.25
CA HIS A 101 -15.24 0.13 -12.83
C HIS A 101 -14.76 1.36 -12.02
N LYS A 102 -14.19 1.23 -10.80
CA LYS A 102 -13.88 2.42 -9.98
C LYS A 102 -12.45 2.41 -9.44
N ILE A 103 -11.71 3.48 -9.79
CA ILE A 103 -10.28 3.65 -9.48
C ILE A 103 -10.18 4.58 -8.26
N VAL A 104 -9.67 4.06 -7.15
CA VAL A 104 -9.30 4.88 -5.99
C VAL A 104 -7.86 5.30 -6.15
N PRO A 105 -7.46 6.56 -5.93
CA PRO A 105 -6.04 6.92 -6.04
C PRO A 105 -5.13 6.13 -5.08
N ILE A 106 -3.95 5.74 -5.55
CA ILE A 106 -2.89 5.09 -4.75
C ILE A 106 -1.73 6.05 -4.73
N LYS A 107 -1.18 6.28 -3.54
CA LYS A 107 0.11 6.95 -3.40
C LYS A 107 1.21 5.91 -3.23
N ILE A 108 2.13 5.87 -4.17
CA ILE A 108 3.34 5.05 -4.10
C ILE A 108 4.44 5.89 -3.48
N TYR A 109 5.04 5.42 -2.39
CA TYR A 109 6.24 6.00 -1.80
C TYR A 109 7.43 5.09 -2.09
N TRP A 110 8.62 5.67 -2.34
CA TRP A 110 9.84 4.87 -2.46
C TRP A 110 11.07 5.55 -1.88
N GLY A 111 12.07 4.73 -1.59
CA GLY A 111 13.20 5.11 -0.78
C GLY A 111 14.17 3.95 -0.57
N TYR A 112 14.88 3.97 0.56
CA TYR A 112 15.86 2.94 0.87
C TYR A 112 16.00 2.65 2.37
N LEU A 113 16.52 1.45 2.67
CA LEU A 113 16.89 0.98 4.00
C LEU A 113 18.40 0.68 4.06
#